data_AF-A0A2S0MNJ5-F1
#
_entry.id   AF-A0A2S0MNJ5-F1
#
_cell.length_a   1.000
_cell.length_b   1.000
_cell.length_c   1.000
_cell.angle_alpha   90.00
_cell.angle_beta   90.00
_cell.angle_gamma   90.00
#
_symmetry.space_group_name_H-M   'P 1'
#
loop_
_entity.id
_entity.type
_entity.pdbx_description
1 polymer ?
#
loop_
_entity_poly.entity_id
_entity_poly.type
_entity_poly.pdbx_seq_one_letter_code
_entity_poly.pdbx_strand_id
1 'polypeptide(L)'
;MSLFTYRARLSETSKTHPIYDADTVRLVADLGFGLLSELGPCRLYGIDAPEMRGADRPAGIAARDFLRALIAPGQWFTIRTFRDEKGKYGRYLCEIILADGTNVNELLVESGHAVTREY
;
A
#
# COMPACT_ATOMS: atom_id res chain seq x y z
N MET A 1 -3.19 17.61 -6.06
CA MET A 1 -2.16 16.61 -5.72
C MET A 1 -1.25 16.41 -6.91
N SER A 2 0.07 16.46 -6.70
CA SER A 2 1.04 16.01 -7.70
C SER A 2 1.08 14.48 -7.70
N LEU A 3 1.01 13.89 -8.90
CA LEU A 3 1.10 12.45 -9.12
C LEU A 3 2.51 12.10 -9.58
N PHE A 4 3.18 11.23 -8.84
CA PHE A 4 4.46 10.67 -9.26
C PHE A 4 4.35 9.15 -9.36
N THR A 5 5.08 8.57 -10.31
CA THR A 5 5.04 7.13 -10.56
C THR A 5 6.43 6.54 -10.43
N TYR A 6 6.56 5.46 -9.66
CA TYR A 6 7.83 4.78 -9.42
C TYR A 6 7.66 3.28 -9.55
N ARG A 7 8.72 2.59 -9.99
CA ARG A 7 8.82 1.15 -9.76
C ARG A 7 9.16 0.92 -8.28
N ALA A 8 8.48 0.00 -7.63
CA ALA A 8 8.69 -0.29 -6.22
C ALA A 8 8.52 -1.78 -5.91
N ARG A 9 8.97 -2.17 -4.72
CA ARG A 9 8.77 -3.49 -4.14
C ARG A 9 8.53 -3.38 -2.64
N LEU A 10 8.08 -4.44 -2.00
CA LEU A 10 7.98 -4.50 -0.55
C LEU A 10 9.36 -4.33 0.12
N SER A 11 9.39 -3.59 1.23
CA SER A 11 10.61 -3.38 2.02
C SER A 11 11.05 -4.67 2.71
N GLU A 12 12.32 -5.02 2.56
CA GLU A 12 12.95 -6.21 3.19
C GLU A 12 13.59 -5.88 4.53
N THR A 13 13.77 -4.61 4.87
CA THR A 13 14.47 -4.16 6.08
C THR A 13 13.52 -4.03 7.28
N SER A 14 12.22 -4.23 7.07
CA SER A 14 11.23 -4.12 8.14
C SER A 14 11.37 -5.25 9.17
N LYS A 15 11.36 -4.89 10.46
CA LYS A 15 11.37 -5.86 11.57
C LYS A 15 10.13 -6.77 11.58
N THR A 16 9.04 -6.30 10.99
CA THR A 16 7.78 -7.02 10.85
C THR A 16 7.47 -7.18 9.37
N HIS A 17 6.50 -8.02 9.02
CA HIS A 17 6.05 -8.10 7.63
C HIS A 17 5.70 -6.70 7.10
N PRO A 18 6.16 -6.30 5.90
CA PRO A 18 5.95 -4.95 5.34
C PRO A 18 4.48 -4.62 5.04
N ILE A 19 3.62 -5.64 5.11
CA ILE A 19 2.15 -5.56 5.09
C ILE A 19 1.68 -6.05 6.46
N TYR A 20 1.42 -5.14 7.39
CA TYR A 20 0.99 -5.47 8.76
C TYR A 20 -0.54 -5.57 8.85
N ASP A 21 -1.22 -4.61 8.24
CA ASP A 21 -2.66 -4.51 8.01
C ASP A 21 -2.92 -4.40 6.49
N ALA A 22 -4.17 -4.17 6.09
CA ALA A 22 -4.58 -4.15 4.70
C ALA A 22 -4.77 -2.73 4.13
N ASP A 23 -4.37 -1.70 4.87
CA ASP A 23 -4.43 -0.30 4.41
C ASP A 23 -3.04 0.38 4.38
N THR A 24 -2.00 -0.25 4.93
CA THR A 24 -0.65 0.34 5.03
C THR A 24 0.44 -0.64 4.60
N VAL A 25 1.35 -0.16 3.74
CA VAL A 25 2.49 -0.93 3.22
C VAL A 25 3.81 -0.20 3.43
N ARG A 26 4.90 -0.96 3.56
CA ARG A 26 6.28 -0.44 3.55
C ARG A 26 6.98 -0.87 2.28
N LEU A 27 7.56 0.10 1.59
CA LEU A 27 8.02 -0.07 0.20
C LEU A 27 9.44 0.45 0.03
N VAL A 28 10.10 -0.05 -1.00
CA VAL A 28 11.34 0.52 -1.54
C VAL A 28 11.03 1.00 -2.95
N ALA A 29 11.22 2.28 -3.22
CA ALA A 29 11.07 2.88 -4.54
C ALA A 29 12.40 2.95 -5.28
N ASP A 30 12.38 2.66 -6.57
CA ASP A 30 13.48 2.88 -7.49
C ASP A 30 13.43 4.32 -8.02
N LEU A 31 14.45 5.10 -7.69
CA LEU A 31 14.59 6.50 -8.11
C LEU A 31 15.46 6.65 -9.37
N GLY A 32 15.88 5.54 -9.98
CA GLY A 32 16.83 5.52 -11.08
C GLY A 32 18.29 5.63 -10.61
N PHE A 33 19.23 5.53 -11.55
CA PHE A 33 20.67 5.65 -11.28
C PHE A 33 21.22 4.69 -10.20
N GLY A 34 20.55 3.55 -9.99
CA GLY A 34 20.91 2.60 -8.92
C GLY A 34 20.52 3.06 -7.51
N LEU A 35 19.75 4.15 -7.39
CA LEU A 35 19.28 4.68 -6.12
C LEU A 35 17.95 4.04 -5.73
N LEU A 36 17.94 3.35 -4.59
CA LEU A 36 16.75 2.81 -3.95
C LEU A 36 16.44 3.62 -2.70
N SER A 37 15.17 3.97 -2.52
CA SER A 37 14.71 4.73 -1.36
C SER A 37 13.70 3.91 -0.56
N GLU A 38 14.04 3.65 0.71
CA GLU A 38 13.08 3.12 1.68
C GLU A 38 12.01 4.18 1.95
N LEU A 39 10.77 3.82 1.66
CA LEU A 39 9.61 4.62 1.99
C LEU A 39 9.14 4.25 3.40
N GLY A 40 8.71 5.27 4.15
CA GLY A 40 7.97 5.06 5.39
C GLY A 40 6.64 4.33 5.16
N PRO A 41 5.82 4.15 6.21
CA PRO A 41 4.49 3.59 6.05
C PRO A 41 3.68 4.41 5.03
N CYS A 42 3.34 3.78 3.91
CA CYS A 42 2.53 4.35 2.84
C CYS A 42 1.12 3.79 2.98
N ARG A 43 0.13 4.67 3.09
CA ARG A 43 -1.28 4.24 3.18
C ARG A 43 -1.84 4.08 1.78
N LEU A 44 -2.65 3.05 1.59
CA LEU A 44 -3.32 2.80 0.33
C LEU A 44 -4.34 3.92 0.07
N TYR A 45 -4.15 4.65 -1.02
CA TYR A 45 -4.99 5.75 -1.42
C TYR A 45 -6.41 5.28 -1.74
N GLY A 46 -7.40 6.09 -1.36
CA GLY A 46 -8.80 5.88 -1.72
C GLY A 46 -9.52 4.79 -0.94
N ILE A 47 -8.86 4.12 0.03
CA ILE A 47 -9.45 2.98 0.74
C ILE A 47 -9.21 3.01 2.25
N ASP A 48 -10.06 2.29 2.98
CA ASP A 48 -9.89 1.96 4.39
C ASP A 48 -10.21 0.49 4.63
N ALA A 49 -9.34 -0.22 5.35
CA ALA A 49 -9.51 -1.64 5.62
C ALA A 49 -10.03 -1.89 7.05
N PRO A 50 -10.67 -3.05 7.32
CA PRO A 50 -11.12 -3.39 8.68
C PRO A 50 -9.97 -3.43 9.69
N GLU A 51 -10.26 -3.01 10.92
CA GLU A 51 -9.27 -2.95 11.99
C GLU A 51 -8.72 -4.35 12.38
N MET A 52 -7.43 -4.43 12.67
CA MET A 52 -6.75 -5.67 13.10
C MET A 52 -7.02 -6.06 14.58
N ARG A 53 -8.13 -5.58 15.16
CA ARG A 53 -8.47 -5.73 16.59
C ARG A 53 -9.98 -5.70 16.82
N GLY A 54 -10.41 -6.12 18.01
CA GLY A 54 -11.82 -6.12 18.39
C GLY A 54 -12.67 -7.07 17.53
N ALA A 55 -13.92 -6.68 17.29
CA ALA A 55 -14.88 -7.46 16.52
C ALA A 55 -14.50 -7.59 15.03
N ASP A 56 -13.81 -6.58 14.48
CA ASP A 56 -13.44 -6.54 13.06
C ASP A 56 -12.17 -7.34 12.74
N ARG A 57 -11.44 -7.80 13.76
CA ARG A 57 -10.17 -8.52 13.62
C ARG A 57 -10.22 -9.68 12.62
N PRO A 58 -11.26 -10.54 12.57
CA PRO A 58 -11.33 -11.60 11.57
C PRO A 58 -11.35 -11.06 10.13
N ALA A 59 -12.10 -10.00 9.87
CA ALA A 59 -12.17 -9.36 8.57
C ALA A 59 -10.86 -8.64 8.21
N GLY A 60 -10.21 -7.98 9.19
CA GLY A 60 -8.92 -7.33 8.99
C GLY A 60 -7.82 -8.34 8.64
N ILE A 61 -7.81 -9.51 9.30
CA ILE A 61 -6.88 -10.61 8.97
C ILE A 61 -7.12 -11.10 7.54
N ALA A 62 -8.37 -11.32 7.15
CA ALA A 62 -8.71 -11.76 5.80
C ALA A 62 -8.27 -10.74 4.73
N ALA A 63 -8.51 -9.45 4.96
CA ALA A 63 -8.08 -8.37 4.07
C ALA A 63 -6.54 -8.32 3.93
N ARG A 64 -5.82 -8.47 5.05
CA ARG A 64 -4.35 -8.46 5.05
C ARG A 64 -3.80 -9.64 4.25
N ASP A 65 -4.37 -10.83 4.47
CA ASP A 65 -3.91 -12.05 3.82
C ASP A 65 -4.23 -12.02 2.31
N PHE A 66 -5.36 -11.40 1.92
CA PHE A 66 -5.66 -11.12 0.53
C PHE A 66 -4.63 -10.17 -0.10
N LEU A 67 -4.31 -9.04 0.56
CA LEU A 67 -3.28 -8.12 0.07
C LEU A 67 -1.90 -8.81 -0.08
N ARG A 68 -1.52 -9.66 0.87
CA ARG A 68 -0.27 -10.45 0.80
C ARG A 68 -0.27 -11.47 -0.34
N ALA A 69 -1.43 -11.98 -0.74
CA ALA A 69 -1.55 -12.89 -1.88
C ALA A 69 -1.39 -12.16 -3.23
N LEU A 70 -1.74 -10.87 -3.30
CA LEU A 70 -1.61 -10.05 -4.51
C LEU A 70 -0.18 -9.57 -4.76
N ILE A 71 0.58 -9.28 -3.69
CA ILE A 71 1.95 -8.75 -3.79
C ILE A 71 2.94 -9.52 -2.92
N ALA A 72 3.83 -10.26 -3.56
CA ALA A 72 4.83 -11.08 -2.89
C ALA A 72 6.11 -10.29 -2.57
N PRO A 73 6.86 -10.68 -1.52
CA PRO A 73 8.21 -10.17 -1.29
C PRO A 73 9.11 -10.34 -2.52
N GLY A 74 9.91 -9.32 -2.84
CA GLY A 74 10.78 -9.32 -4.02
C GLY A 74 10.09 -9.04 -5.35
N GLN A 75 8.75 -9.10 -5.42
CA GLN A 75 7.99 -8.72 -6.60
C GLN A 75 8.08 -7.20 -6.82
N TRP A 76 8.36 -6.81 -8.07
CA TRP A 76 8.33 -5.42 -8.49
C TRP A 76 6.98 -5.07 -9.09
N PHE A 77 6.47 -3.90 -8.75
CA PHE A 77 5.23 -3.30 -9.24
C PHE A 77 5.41 -1.79 -9.42
N THR A 78 4.39 -1.13 -9.94
CA THR A 78 4.36 0.33 -10.05
C THR A 78 3.58 0.92 -8.88
N ILE A 79 4.05 2.03 -8.32
CA ILE A 79 3.28 2.83 -7.38
C ILE A 79 2.97 4.21 -7.96
N ARG A 80 1.73 4.65 -7.77
CA ARG A 80 1.27 6.02 -8.00
C ARG A 80 1.18 6.72 -6.66
N THR A 81 2.05 7.70 -6.40
CA THR A 81 2.11 8.37 -5.10
C THR A 81 1.40 9.71 -5.11
N PHE A 82 0.73 9.99 -4.01
CA PHE A 82 0.05 11.24 -3.75
C PHE A 82 0.60 11.80 -2.44
N ARG A 83 1.01 13.08 -2.46
CA ARG A 83 1.38 13.78 -1.25
C ARG A 83 0.12 14.35 -0.61
N ASP A 84 -0.22 13.84 0.56
CA ASP A 84 -1.26 14.45 1.38
C ASP A 84 -0.70 15.73 2.02
N GLU A 85 -1.28 16.87 1.65
CA GLU A 85 -0.92 18.18 2.18
C GLU A 85 -1.61 18.46 3.54
N LYS A 86 -2.55 17.60 3.95
CA LYS A 86 -3.25 17.72 5.24
C LYS A 86 -2.41 17.07 6.36
N GLY A 87 -1.64 17.91 7.05
CA GLY A 87 -0.96 17.55 8.31
C GLY A 87 0.43 18.14 8.45
N LYS A 88 0.94 18.19 9.69
CA LYS A 88 2.23 18.83 10.04
C LYS A 88 3.45 18.20 9.34
N TYR A 89 3.34 16.95 8.87
CA TYR A 89 4.43 16.22 8.22
C TYR A 89 4.06 15.57 6.88
N GLY A 90 2.78 15.65 6.46
CA GLY A 90 2.23 14.92 5.32
C GLY A 90 2.34 13.39 5.47
N ARG A 91 1.42 12.63 4.88
CA ARG A 91 1.56 11.18 4.72
C ARG A 91 1.68 10.87 3.24
N TYR A 92 2.47 9.86 2.90
CA TYR A 92 2.46 9.35 1.54
C TYR A 92 1.28 8.40 1.39
N LEU A 93 0.41 8.74 0.44
CA LEU A 93 -0.64 7.87 -0.04
C LEU A 93 -0.14 7.23 -1.34
N CYS A 94 -0.50 5.97 -1.59
CA CYS A 94 -0.16 5.33 -2.85
C CYS A 94 -1.25 4.40 -3.36
N GLU A 95 -1.28 4.26 -4.68
CA GLU A 95 -1.91 3.12 -5.33
C GLU A 95 -0.83 2.17 -5.83
N ILE A 96 -1.11 0.88 -5.77
CA ILE A 96 -0.23 -0.17 -6.27
C ILE A 96 -0.83 -0.72 -7.57
N ILE A 97 -0.04 -0.63 -8.65
CA ILE A 97 -0.40 -1.09 -9.99
C ILE A 97 0.48 -2.28 -10.35
N LEU A 98 -0.15 -3.43 -10.57
CA LEU A 98 0.54 -4.65 -10.98
C LEU A 98 0.96 -4.59 -12.46
N ALA A 99 1.81 -5.53 -12.88
CA ALA A 99 2.36 -5.56 -14.23
C ALA A 99 1.29 -5.74 -15.34
N ASP A 100 0.14 -6.33 -15.00
CA ASP A 100 -1.01 -6.50 -15.89
C ASP A 100 -1.96 -5.29 -15.91
N GLY A 101 -1.64 -4.23 -15.15
CA GLY A 101 -2.45 -3.02 -15.02
C GLY A 101 -3.47 -3.05 -13.88
N THR A 102 -3.57 -4.16 -13.13
CA THR A 102 -4.50 -4.27 -12.00
C THR A 102 -4.17 -3.25 -10.90
N ASN A 103 -5.17 -2.47 -10.48
CA ASN A 103 -5.06 -1.60 -9.31
C ASN A 103 -5.44 -2.39 -8.05
N VAL A 104 -4.44 -2.67 -7.21
CA VAL A 104 -4.62 -3.44 -5.97
C VAL A 104 -5.59 -2.76 -5.00
N ASN A 105 -5.59 -1.42 -4.97
CA ASN A 105 -6.46 -0.66 -4.07
C ASN A 105 -7.93 -0.86 -4.45
N GLU A 106 -8.25 -0.76 -5.74
CA GLU A 106 -9.60 -1.00 -6.25
C GLU A 106 -10.01 -2.45 -6.02
N LEU A 107 -9.11 -3.40 -6.30
CA LEU A 107 -9.38 -4.82 -6.10
C LEU A 107 -9.70 -5.17 -4.64
N LEU A 108 -9.07 -4.50 -3.66
CA LEU A 108 -9.41 -4.65 -2.24
C LEU A 108 -10.85 -4.21 -1.94
N VAL A 109 -11.34 -3.16 -2.60
CA VAL A 109 -12.74 -2.71 -2.44
C VAL A 109 -13.69 -3.66 -3.14
N GLU A 110 -13.40 -4.04 -4.38
CA GLU A 110 -14.24 -4.93 -5.19
C GLU A 110 -14.42 -6.32 -4.55
N SER A 111 -13.38 -6.82 -3.87
CA SER A 111 -13.40 -8.08 -3.14
C SER A 111 -14.01 -7.99 -1.74
N GLY A 112 -14.43 -6.80 -1.30
CA GLY A 112 -15.02 -6.58 0.03
C GLY A 112 -14.01 -6.60 1.19
N HIS A 113 -12.72 -6.46 0.88
CA HIS A 113 -11.64 -6.39 1.87
C HIS A 113 -11.32 -4.96 2.34
N ALA A 114 -11.89 -3.94 1.69
CA ALA A 114 -11.81 -2.54 2.09
C ALA A 114 -13.07 -1.77 1.67
N VAL A 115 -13.23 -0.55 2.18
CA VAL A 115 -14.25 0.41 1.77
C VAL A 115 -13.60 1.66 1.18
N THR A 116 -14.30 2.36 0.29
CA THR A 116 -13.81 3.61 -0.29
C THR A 116 -13.67 4.70 0.75
N ARG A 117 -12.63 5.52 0.63
CA ARG A 117 -12.32 6.66 1.49
C ARG A 117 -11.93 7.90 0.69
N GLU A 118 -12.51 9.05 1.04
CA GLU A 118 -12.17 10.34 0.44
C GLU A 118 -11.03 11.05 1.23
N TYR A 119 -10.21 11.84 0.52
CA TYR A 119 -9.03 12.53 1.05
C TYR A 119 -9.06 14.03 0.77
#